data_AF-A0A2I0NL72-F1
#
_entry.id   AF-A0A2I0NL72-F1
#
_cell.length_a   1.000
_cell.length_b   1.000
_cell.length_c   1.000
_cell.angle_alpha   90.00
_cell.angle_beta   90.00
_cell.angle_gamma   90.00
#
_symmetry.space_group_name_H-M   'P 1'
#
loop_
_entity.id
_entity.type
_entity.pdbx_description
1 polymer ?
#
loop_
_entity_poly.entity_id
_entity_poly.type
_entity_poly.pdbx_seq_one_letter_code
_entity_poly.pdbx_strand_id
1 'polypeptide(L)'
;MFNKIFNLLIALLLFSVMFMAIDDSYRVWAGKEEAIPVSIEELAGGPDIRYGIFSDFIFSFELLSLLLLAALIGSLYIAKKEA
;
A
#
# COMPACT_ATOMS: atom_id res chain seq x y z
N MET A 1 3.09 5.19 28.48
CA MET A 1 3.55 6.19 27.50
C MET A 1 4.38 5.58 26.38
N PHE A 2 5.34 4.69 26.69
CA PHE A 2 6.19 4.03 25.69
C PHE A 2 5.42 3.40 24.52
N ASN A 3 4.37 2.60 24.80
CA ASN A 3 3.55 1.98 23.73
C ASN A 3 2.84 3.01 22.83
N LYS A 4 2.44 4.17 23.36
CA LYS A 4 1.79 5.22 22.55
C LYS A 4 2.79 5.88 21.60
N ILE A 5 4.01 6.13 22.08
CA ILE A 5 5.10 6.69 21.29
C ILE A 5 5.53 5.70 20.21
N PHE A 6 5.63 4.41 20.55
CA PHE A 6 5.97 3.35 19.59
C PHE A 6 4.90 3.22 18.49
N ASN A 7 3.62 3.20 18.85
CA ASN A 7 2.52 3.15 17.87
C ASN A 7 2.51 4.38 16.96
N LEU A 8 2.75 5.58 17.51
CA LEU A 8 2.87 6.81 16.74
C LEU A 8 4.04 6.73 15.76
N LEU A 9 5.17 6.19 16.19
CA LEU A 9 6.36 6.03 15.36
C LEU A 9 6.12 5.05 14.20
N ILE A 10 5.43 3.92 14.44
CA ILE A 10 5.02 3.00 13.39
C ILE A 10 4.10 3.70 12.38
N ALA A 11 3.11 4.46 12.85
CA ALA A 11 2.20 5.19 11.97
C ALA A 11 2.95 6.21 11.11
N LEU A 12 3.91 6.94 11.70
CA LEU A 12 4.76 7.91 11.00
C LEU A 12 5.64 7.25 9.94
N LEU A 13 6.24 6.10 10.25
CA LEU A 13 7.04 5.33 9.31
C LEU A 13 6.19 4.81 8.14
N LEU A 14 5.00 4.26 8.42
CA LEU A 14 4.07 3.81 7.40
C LEU A 14 3.68 4.97 6.47
N PHE A 15 3.34 6.13 7.05
CA PHE A 15 2.96 7.31 6.27
C PHE A 15 4.12 7.84 5.42
N SER A 16 5.35 7.80 5.95
CA SER A 16 6.55 8.22 5.23
C SER A 16 6.84 7.32 4.02
N VAL A 17 6.72 5.99 4.18
CA VAL A 17 6.90 5.03 3.08
C VAL A 17 5.83 5.23 2.01
N MET A 18 4.57 5.45 2.41
CA MET A 18 3.50 5.77 1.45
C MET A 18 3.77 7.05 0.68
N PHE A 19 4.22 8.11 1.36
CA PHE A 19 4.53 9.38 0.72
C PHE A 19 5.69 9.26 -0.26
N MET A 20 6.73 8.49 0.11
CA MET A 20 7.86 8.19 -0.77
C MET A 20 7.44 7.40 -2.01
N ALA A 21 6.54 6.43 -1.86
CA ALA A 21 6.01 5.66 -3.00
C ALA A 21 5.19 6.55 -3.96
N ILE A 22 4.42 7.50 -3.43
CA ILE A 22 3.67 8.47 -4.23
C ILE A 22 4.61 9.45 -4.96
N ASP A 23 5.63 9.95 -4.28
CA ASP A 23 6.62 10.87 -4.86
C ASP A 23 7.45 10.20 -5.97
N ASP A 24 7.90 8.96 -5.75
CA ASP A 24 8.62 8.19 -6.76
C ASP A 24 7.74 7.92 -7.99
N SER A 25 6.47 7.60 -7.77
CA SER A 25 5.48 7.53 -8.84
C SER A 25 5.43 8.85 -9.61
N TYR A 26 5.21 9.99 -8.94
CA TYR A 26 5.16 11.29 -9.60
C TYR A 26 6.42 11.59 -10.42
N ARG A 27 7.63 11.31 -9.91
CA ARG A 27 8.89 11.46 -10.66
C ARG A 27 8.99 10.54 -11.88
N VAL A 28 8.52 9.30 -11.77
CA VAL A 28 8.53 8.32 -12.87
C VAL A 28 7.55 8.72 -13.99
N TRP A 29 6.44 9.37 -13.63
CA TRP A 29 5.38 9.76 -14.59
C TRP A 29 5.49 11.19 -15.11
N ALA A 30 6.13 12.13 -14.38
CA ALA A 30 6.19 13.56 -14.72
C ALA A 30 7.00 13.90 -15.99
N GLY A 31 7.76 12.95 -16.55
CA GLY A 31 8.58 13.15 -17.76
C GLY A 31 8.16 12.32 -18.97
N LYS A 32 7.05 11.57 -18.89
CA LYS A 32 6.58 10.72 -20.00
C LYS A 32 5.40 11.40 -20.69
N GLU A 33 5.58 11.78 -21.96
CA GLU A 33 4.51 12.36 -22.80
C GLU A 33 3.36 11.38 -23.04
N GLU A 34 3.62 10.08 -22.91
CA GLU A 34 2.62 9.02 -22.92
C GLU A 34 2.73 8.22 -21.61
N ALA A 35 1.63 8.20 -20.84
CA ALA A 35 1.50 7.27 -19.73
C ALA A 35 1.57 5.86 -20.31
N ILE A 36 2.62 5.09 -20.02
CA ILE A 36 2.70 3.68 -20.39
C ILE A 36 1.47 3.00 -19.76
N PRO A 37 0.50 2.52 -20.56
CA PRO A 37 -0.70 1.94 -20.00
C PRO A 37 -0.29 0.63 -19.34
N VAL A 38 -0.23 0.62 -18.01
CA VAL A 38 -0.05 -0.63 -17.28
C VAL A 38 -1.40 -1.33 -17.29
N SER A 39 -1.47 -2.44 -18.01
CA SER A 39 -2.70 -3.23 -18.07
C SER A 39 -2.98 -3.92 -16.72
N ILE A 40 -4.23 -4.28 -16.48
CA ILE A 40 -4.58 -5.04 -15.27
C ILE A 40 -3.84 -6.38 -15.28
N GLU A 41 -3.66 -6.99 -16.44
CA GLU A 41 -2.90 -8.21 -16.63
C GLU A 41 -1.42 -8.05 -16.22
N GLU A 42 -0.79 -6.92 -16.54
CA GLU A 42 0.58 -6.61 -16.14
C GLU A 42 0.72 -6.39 -14.62
N LEU A 43 -0.27 -5.74 -14.00
CA LEU A 43 -0.29 -5.54 -12.54
C LEU A 43 -0.59 -6.84 -11.79
N ALA A 44 -1.58 -7.60 -12.24
CA ALA A 44 -2.01 -8.85 -11.64
C ALA A 44 -0.91 -9.92 -11.72
N GLY A 45 -0.17 -9.94 -12.83
CA GLY A 45 0.70 -11.05 -13.18
C GLY A 45 -0.08 -12.17 -13.86
N GLY A 46 0.65 -12.97 -14.63
CA GLY A 46 0.14 -14.07 -15.43
C GLY A 46 1.25 -15.11 -15.65
N PRO A 47 0.95 -16.23 -16.33
CA PRO A 47 1.92 -17.33 -16.50
C PRO A 47 3.26 -16.88 -17.10
N ASP A 48 3.22 -15.88 -17.99
CA ASP A 48 4.40 -15.32 -18.66
C ASP A 48 4.78 -13.92 -18.17
N ILE A 49 4.05 -13.35 -17.20
CA ILE A 49 4.26 -11.98 -16.70
C ILE A 49 4.94 -12.04 -15.33
N ARG A 50 6.23 -11.68 -15.33
CA ARG A 50 7.01 -11.47 -14.11
C ARG A 50 6.64 -10.13 -13.47
N TYR A 51 6.86 -10.02 -12.16
CA TYR A 51 6.67 -8.82 -11.33
C TYR A 51 5.20 -8.45 -11.03
N GLY A 52 4.26 -9.39 -11.15
CA GLY A 52 2.85 -9.16 -10.81
C GLY A 52 2.53 -9.33 -9.32
N ILE A 53 1.47 -8.67 -8.85
CA ILE A 53 1.03 -8.70 -7.44
C ILE A 53 0.45 -10.05 -7.01
N PHE A 54 -0.07 -10.85 -7.95
CA PHE A 54 -0.56 -12.21 -7.68
C PHE A 54 0.43 -13.31 -8.10
N SER A 55 1.62 -12.94 -8.60
CA SER A 55 2.71 -13.86 -8.89
C SER A 55 3.87 -13.65 -7.92
N ASP A 56 4.88 -12.89 -8.34
CA ASP A 56 6.14 -12.71 -7.60
C ASP A 56 5.93 -11.99 -6.25
N PHE A 57 4.88 -11.17 -6.14
CA PHE A 57 4.58 -10.40 -4.92
C PHE A 57 3.33 -10.87 -4.16
N ILE A 58 2.88 -12.12 -4.37
CA ILE A 58 1.67 -12.65 -3.73
C ILE A 58 1.71 -12.55 -2.20
N PHE A 59 2.86 -12.83 -1.59
CA PHE A 59 3.03 -12.73 -0.14
C PHE A 59 2.91 -11.28 0.36
N SER A 60 3.50 -10.32 -0.34
CA SER A 60 3.38 -8.90 -0.02
C SER A 60 1.94 -8.41 -0.17
N PHE A 61 1.23 -8.87 -1.21
CA PHE A 61 -0.18 -8.59 -1.41
C PHE A 61 -1.04 -9.11 -0.25
N GLU A 62 -0.84 -10.36 0.19
CA GLU A 62 -1.58 -10.93 1.31
C GLU A 62 -1.38 -10.15 2.61
N LEU A 63 -0.14 -9.75 2.93
CA LEU A 63 0.14 -8.93 4.11
C LEU A 63 -0.57 -7.57 4.06
N LEU A 64 -0.58 -6.91 2.90
CA LEU A 64 -1.31 -5.67 2.71
C LEU A 64 -2.82 -5.87 2.88
N SER A 65 -3.37 -6.99 2.40
CA SER A 65 -4.79 -7.32 2.56
C SER A 65 -5.18 -7.44 4.04
N LEU A 66 -4.33 -8.08 4.86
CA LEU A 66 -4.54 -8.20 6.31
C LEU A 66 -4.41 -6.86 7.01
N LEU A 67 -3.45 -6.03 6.60
CA LEU A 67 -3.29 -4.68 7.13
C LEU A 67 -4.53 -3.82 6.87
N LEU A 68 -5.07 -3.85 5.65
CA LEU A 68 -6.29 -3.13 5.28
C LEU A 68 -7.51 -3.62 6.08
N LEU A 69 -7.63 -4.93 6.27
CA LEU A 69 -8.68 -5.51 7.12
C LEU A 69 -8.56 -5.02 8.58
N ALA A 70 -7.35 -5.03 9.14
CA ALA A 70 -7.10 -4.53 10.48
C ALA A 70 -7.41 -3.03 10.59
N ALA A 71 -7.06 -2.23 9.57
CA ALA A 71 -7.38 -0.81 9.50
C ALA A 71 -8.90 -0.57 9.47
N LEU A 72 -9.64 -1.35 8.69
CA LEU A 72 -11.10 -1.29 8.63
C LEU A 72 -11.71 -1.59 10.01
N ILE A 73 -11.33 -2.70 10.64
CA ILE A 73 -11.81 -3.08 11.97
C ILE A 73 -11.48 -2.00 13.00
N GLY A 74 -10.25 -1.49 12.98
CA GLY A 74 -9.80 -0.42 13.87
C GLY A 74 -10.60 0.87 13.69
N SER A 75 -10.85 1.29 12.45
CA SER A 75 -11.63 2.49 12.15
C SER A 75 -13.08 2.39 12.63
N LEU A 76 -13.73 1.24 12.41
CA LEU A 76 -15.09 0.98 12.88
C LEU A 76 -15.17 0.95 14.41
N TYR A 77 -14.19 0.35 15.07
CA TYR A 77 -14.14 0.32 16.54
C TYR A 77 -14.00 1.73 17.14
N ILE A 78 -13.14 2.56 16.56
CA ILE A 78 -12.96 3.96 16.99
C ILE A 78 -14.24 4.75 16.75
N ALA A 79 -14.80 4.68 15.54
CA ALA A 79 -16.03 5.41 15.18
C ALA A 79 -17.22 5.01 16.07
N LYS A 80 -17.37 3.72 16.40
CA LYS A 80 -18.42 3.23 17.29
C LYS A 80 -18.26 3.70 18.74
N LYS A 81 -17.05 4.04 19.19
CA LYS A 81 -16.83 4.55 20.55
C LYS A 81 -17.21 6.04 20.67
N GLU A 82 -17.24 6.76 19.56
CA GLU A 82 -17.55 8.20 19.51
C GLU A 82 -19.03 8.50 19.19
N ALA A 83 -19.78 7.52 18.69
CA ALA A 83 -21.23 7.59 18.43
C ALA A 83 -22.07 7.00 19.58
#